data_AF-A0A940QZZ5-F1
#
_entry.id   AF-A0A940QZZ5-F1
#
_cell.length_a   1.000
_cell.length_b   1.000
_cell.length_c   1.000
_cell.angle_alpha   90.00
_cell.angle_beta   90.00
_cell.angle_gamma   90.00
#
_symmetry.space_group_name_H-M   'P 1'
#
loop_
_entity.id
_entity.type
_entity.pdbx_description
1 polymer ?
#
loop_
_entity_poly.entity_id
_entity_poly.type
_entity_poly.pdbx_seq_one_letter_code
_entity_poly.pdbx_strand_id
1 'polypeptide(L)' 'MNYRLLNGKPRATLIQRFDGSAVLLGPKATRLEFKLGATLHEIQAEAEQVGWVVSVEHLHKEREGTTG' A
#
# COMPACT_ATOMS: atom_id res chain seq x y z
N MET A 1 13.78 -11.65 -16.14
CA MET A 1 13.04 -11.39 -14.89
C MET A 1 12.17 -10.15 -15.11
N ASN A 2 10.83 -10.27 -15.10
CA ASN A 2 9.95 -9.10 -15.27
C ASN A 2 9.72 -8.47 -13.89
N TYR A 3 10.36 -7.33 -13.62
CA TYR A 3 10.26 -6.60 -12.35
C TYR A 3 8.84 -6.14 -12.02
N ARG A 4 7.91 -6.20 -12.97
CA ARG A 4 6.49 -5.84 -12.78
C ARG A 4 5.68 -6.95 -12.09
N LEU A 5 6.24 -8.16 -11.97
CA LEU A 5 5.57 -9.31 -11.42
C LEU A 5 6.26 -9.79 -10.13
N LEU A 6 5.46 -10.24 -9.16
CA LEU A 6 5.92 -11.04 -8.02
C LEU A 6 5.05 -12.30 -8.00
N ASN A 7 5.69 -13.47 -8.10
CA ASN A 7 4.99 -14.77 -8.17
C ASN A 7 3.91 -14.83 -9.28
N GLY A 8 4.14 -14.19 -10.42
CA GLY A 8 3.17 -14.13 -11.52
C GLY A 8 2.05 -13.11 -11.36
N LYS A 9 1.90 -12.48 -10.18
CA LYS A 9 0.93 -11.41 -9.92
C LYS A 9 1.53 -10.03 -10.18
N PRO A 10 0.77 -9.05 -10.69
CA PRO A 10 1.23 -7.68 -10.81
C PRO A 10 1.55 -7.05 -9.46
N ARG A 11 2.63 -6.27 -9.41
CA ARG A 11 3.02 -5.53 -8.22
C ARG A 11 2.20 -4.26 -8.07
N ALA A 12 1.90 -3.92 -6.83
CA ALA A 12 1.33 -2.64 -6.44
C ALA A 12 2.23 -1.94 -5.40
N THR A 13 2.15 -0.61 -5.38
CA THR A 13 2.87 0.25 -4.42
C THR A 13 1.86 0.83 -3.44
N LEU A 14 2.08 0.60 -2.15
CA LEU A 14 1.28 1.21 -1.09
C LEU A 14 1.94 2.49 -0.59
N ILE A 15 1.19 3.59 -0.61
CA ILE A 15 1.62 4.90 -0.10
C ILE A 15 0.65 5.32 1.00
N GLN A 16 1.16 5.46 2.23
CA GLN A 16 0.44 6.14 3.30
C GLN A 16 0.67 7.66 3.18
N ARG A 17 -0.39 8.44 3.24
CA ARG A 17 -0.36 9.91 3.18
C ARG A 17 -0.25 10.49 4.58
N PHE A 18 0.14 11.77 4.68
CA PHE A 18 0.28 12.48 5.95
C PHE A 18 -1.03 12.68 6.70
N ASP A 19 -2.16 12.69 5.99
CA ASP A 19 -3.50 12.74 6.58
C ASP A 19 -3.96 11.36 7.11
N GLY A 20 -3.08 10.36 7.09
CA GLY A 20 -3.33 8.98 7.52
C GLY A 20 -4.20 8.15 6.58
N SER A 21 -4.63 8.71 5.44
CA SER A 21 -5.20 7.93 4.35
C SER A 21 -4.12 7.13 3.60
N ALA A 22 -4.53 6.18 2.77
CA ALA A 22 -3.60 5.43 1.95
C ALA A 22 -4.08 5.26 0.51
N VAL A 23 -3.13 5.09 -0.41
CA VAL A 23 -3.41 4.77 -1.82
C VAL A 23 -2.57 3.58 -2.27
N LEU A 24 -3.22 2.64 -2.95
CA LEU A 24 -2.56 1.52 -3.60
C LEU A 24 -2.50 1.78 -5.11
N LEU A 25 -1.28 1.89 -5.63
CA LEU A 25 -0.99 2.11 -7.05
C LEU A 25 -0.69 0.79 -7.74
N GLY A 26 -1.61 0.33 -8.59
CA GLY A 26 -1.51 -0.91 -9.34
C GLY A 26 -1.09 -0.74 -10.81
N PRO A 27 -1.19 -1.82 -11.61
CA PRO A 27 -0.88 -1.81 -13.04
C PRO A 27 -1.72 -0.79 -13.81
N LYS A 28 -1.15 -0.25 -14.90
CA LYS A 28 -1.82 0.74 -15.77
C LYS A 28 -2.31 1.99 -15.00
N ALA A 29 -1.65 2.32 -13.89
CA ALA A 29 -2.00 3.45 -13.01
C ALA A 29 -3.38 3.36 -12.36
N THR A 30 -3.96 2.16 -12.21
CA THR A 30 -5.16 1.94 -11.40
C THR A 30 -4.87 2.31 -9.95
N ARG A 31 -5.83 2.98 -9.30
CA ARG A 31 -5.72 3.45 -7.92
C ARG A 31 -6.85 2.89 -7.08
N LEU A 32 -6.51 2.38 -5.89
CA LEU A 32 -7.47 2.10 -4.82
C LEU A 32 -7.20 3.08 -3.68
N GLU A 33 -8.23 3.80 -3.26
CA GLU A 33 -8.15 4.82 -2.20
C GLU A 33 -8.69 4.24 -0.89
N PHE A 34 -7.96 4.46 0.20
CA PHE A 34 -8.29 3.97 1.53
C PHE A 34 -8.42 5.15 2.48
N LYS A 35 -9.48 5.13 3.30
CA LYS A 35 -9.74 6.18 4.29
C LYS A 35 -8.73 6.13 5.43
N LEU A 36 -8.68 7.22 6.20
CA LEU A 36 -7.95 7.28 7.47
C LEU A 36 -8.34 6.08 8.35
N GLY A 37 -7.33 5.44 8.93
CA GLY A 37 -7.50 4.30 9.84
C GLY A 37 -7.57 2.94 9.14
N ALA A 38 -7.53 2.88 7.80
CA ALA A 38 -7.38 1.62 7.08
C ALA A 38 -6.08 0.92 7.50
N THR A 39 -6.22 -0.33 7.91
CA THR A 39 -5.10 -1.16 8.37
C THR A 39 -4.35 -1.76 7.19
N LEU A 40 -3.08 -2.09 7.41
CA LEU A 40 -2.27 -2.78 6.40
C LEU A 40 -2.92 -4.10 5.96
N HIS A 41 -3.56 -4.83 6.88
CA HIS A 41 -4.23 -6.08 6.58
C HIS A 41 -5.41 -5.91 5.63
N GLU A 42 -6.26 -4.89 5.85
CA GLU A 42 -7.37 -4.57 4.95
C GLU A 42 -6.86 -4.19 3.55
N ILE A 43 -5.80 -3.40 3.48
CA ILE A 43 -5.19 -2.98 2.21
C ILE A 43 -4.59 -4.18 1.45
N GLN A 44 -3.94 -5.10 2.16
CA GLN A 44 -3.40 -6.34 1.59
C GLN A 44 -4.51 -7.27 1.08
N ALA A 45 -5.63 -7.39 1.82
CA ALA A 45 -6.78 -8.17 1.40
C ALA A 45 -7.41 -7.62 0.10
N GLU A 46 -7.59 -6.30 0.00
CA GLU A 46 -8.08 -5.64 -1.21
C GLU A 46 -7.12 -5.83 -2.39
N ALA A 47 -5.80 -5.71 -2.15
CA ALA A 47 -4.79 -5.98 -3.17
C ALA A 47 -4.90 -7.41 -3.72
N GLU A 48 -5.11 -8.40 -2.85
CA GLU A 48 -5.28 -9.79 -3.26
C GLU A 48 -6.59 -10.03 -4.03
N GLN A 49 -7.70 -9.42 -3.62
CA GLN A 49 -8.98 -9.52 -4.31
C GLN A 49 -8.90 -9.03 -5.76
N VAL A 50 -8.08 -8.02 -6.04
CA VAL A 50 -7.84 -7.52 -7.41
C VAL A 50 -6.66 -8.20 -8.12
N GLY A 51 -6.11 -9.26 -7.51
CA GLY A 51 -5.03 -10.08 -8.06
C GLY A 51 -3.65 -9.44 -8.03
N TRP A 52 -3.43 -8.43 -7.19
CA TRP A 52 -2.15 -7.73 -7.02
C TRP A 52 -1.37 -8.27 -5.82
N VAL A 53 -0.10 -7.87 -5.73
CA VAL A 53 0.74 -8.08 -4.56
C VAL A 53 1.44 -6.78 -4.19
N VAL A 54 1.37 -6.40 -2.92
CA VAL A 54 2.10 -5.24 -2.39
C VAL A 54 3.59 -5.56 -2.40
N SER A 55 4.39 -4.82 -3.16
CA SER A 55 5.84 -5.07 -3.29
C SER A 55 6.69 -4.12 -2.48
N VAL A 56 6.18 -2.94 -2.13
CA VAL A 56 6.88 -1.88 -1.42
C VAL A 56 5.88 -1.14 -0.55
N GLU A 57 6.24 -0.93 0.72
CA GLU A 57 5.44 -0.24 1.71
C GLU A 57 6.18 1.02 2.16
N HIS A 58 5.57 2.19 1.98
CA HIS A 58 6.05 3.45 2.56
C HIS A 58 5.09 3.87 3.67
N LEU A 59 5.35 3.38 4.88
CA LEU A 59 4.55 3.69 6.06
C LEU A 59 5.15 4.89 6.79
N HIS A 60 4.33 5.88 7.09
CA HIS A 60 4.75 7.01 7.92
C HIS A 60 4.77 6.52 9.38
N LYS A 61 5.96 6.45 9.99
CA LYS A 61 6.08 6.23 11.43
C LYS A 61 5.92 7.57 12.12
N GLU A 62 4.85 7.73 12.91
CA GLU A 62 4.84 8.80 13.92
C GLU A 62 6.06 8.59 14.82
N ARG A 63 6.90 9.63 14.95
CA ARG A 63 7.93 9.63 15.99
C ARG A 63 7.20 9.66 17.32
N GLU A 64 7.40 8.62 18.13
CA GLU A 64 7.06 8.69 19.55
C GLU A 64 7.72 9.96 20.11
N GLY A 65 6.88 10.89 20.57
CA GLY A 65 7.33 12.15 21.13
C GLY A 65 8.30 11.87 22.27
N THR A 66 9.55 12.30 22.11
CA THR A 66 10.46 12.44 23.23
C THR A 66 9.91 13.59 24.08
N THR A 67 9.15 13.29 25.12
CA THR A 67 8.87 14.22 26.22
C THR A 67 10.22 14.60 26.81
N GLY A 68 10.66 15.82 26.51
CA GLY A 68 11.70 16.54 27.26
C GLY A 68 11.09 17.33 28.40
#